data_AF-A0A8D8P7U1-F1
#
_entry.id   AF-A0A8D8P7U1-F1
#
_cell.length_a   1.000
_cell.length_b   1.000
_cell.length_c   1.000
_cell.angle_alpha   90.00
_cell.angle_beta   90.00
_cell.angle_gamma   90.00
#
_symmetry.space_group_name_H-M   'P 1'
#
loop_
_entity.id
_entity.type
_entity.pdbx_description
1 polymer ?
#
loop_
_entity_poly.entity_id
_entity_poly.type
_entity_poly.pdbx_seq_one_letter_code
_entity_poly.pdbx_strand_id
1 'polypeptide(L)'
;MLCRQELDDPRACLNEGKAVTNCALDFFRKMKKNCASEFAQYANCLDKSSGDLNFQYCRKTQGVLDKCVLDKMNIERPDYGYFARAKVHATDRPAPPKQEKA
;
A
#
# COMPACT_ATOMS: atom_id res chain seq x y z
N MET A 1 2.08 5.49 -10.20
CA MET A 1 1.95 6.78 -9.50
C MET A 1 1.90 7.86 -10.57
N LEU A 2 0.70 8.31 -10.93
CA LEU A 2 0.48 9.08 -12.17
C LEU A 2 1.33 10.38 -12.21
N CYS A 3 1.34 11.16 -11.13
CA CYS A 3 2.05 12.45 -11.10
C CYS A 3 3.55 12.35 -11.39
N ARG A 4 4.23 11.42 -10.71
CA ARG A 4 5.67 11.21 -10.89
C ARG A 4 6.00 10.71 -12.29
N GLN A 5 5.16 9.85 -12.87
CA GLN A 5 5.37 9.27 -14.19
C GLN A 5 5.16 10.29 -15.32
N GLU A 6 4.22 11.21 -15.15
CA GLU A 6 3.90 12.22 -16.15
C GLU A 6 4.86 13.41 -16.18
N LEU A 7 5.25 13.92 -15.00
CA LEU A 7 6.03 15.15 -14.92
C LEU A 7 7.55 14.92 -14.86
N ASP A 8 7.97 13.74 -14.40
CA ASP A 8 9.36 13.41 -14.05
C ASP A 8 10.12 14.47 -13.21
N ASP A 9 9.40 15.38 -12.56
CA ASP A 9 9.91 16.28 -11.53
C ASP A 9 9.32 15.91 -10.16
N PRO A 10 10.13 15.46 -9.18
CA PRO A 10 9.62 15.12 -7.85
C PRO A 10 9.07 16.33 -7.08
N ARG A 11 9.52 17.55 -7.39
CA ARG A 11 9.09 18.77 -6.67
C ARG A 11 7.63 19.12 -6.96
N ALA A 12 7.19 18.85 -8.19
CA ALA A 12 5.83 19.11 -8.63
C ALA A 12 4.79 18.22 -7.93
N CYS A 13 5.20 17.06 -7.40
CA CYS A 13 4.30 16.06 -6.79
C CYS A 13 4.41 15.98 -5.25
N LEU A 14 4.98 17.00 -4.59
CA LEU A 14 5.21 16.97 -3.14
C LEU A 14 3.91 16.96 -2.33
N ASN A 15 2.85 17.60 -2.82
CA ASN A 15 1.57 17.65 -2.12
C ASN A 15 0.86 16.28 -2.15
N GLU A 16 0.90 15.59 -3.28
CA GLU A 16 0.44 14.22 -3.44
C GLU A 16 1.27 13.27 -2.58
N GLY A 17 2.59 13.47 -2.52
CA GLY A 17 3.48 12.72 -1.63
C GLY A 17 3.12 12.87 -0.15
N LYS A 18 2.80 14.10 0.29
CA LYS A 18 2.28 14.37 1.65
C LYS A 18 0.94 13.67 1.87
N ALA A 19 0.03 13.72 0.91
CA ALA A 19 -1.28 13.05 1.01
C ALA A 19 -1.14 11.53 1.16
N VAL A 20 -0.28 10.89 0.36
CA VAL A 20 0.00 9.44 0.48
C VAL A 20 0.62 9.10 1.83
N THR A 21 1.60 9.89 2.30
CA THR A 21 2.22 9.70 3.60
C THR A 21 1.21 9.80 4.73
N ASN A 22 0.33 10.82 4.69
CA ASN A 22 -0.73 11.00 5.68
C ASN A 22 -1.70 9.82 5.68
N CYS A 23 -2.10 9.33 4.50
CA CYS A 23 -2.95 8.15 4.36
C CYS A 23 -2.30 6.90 4.97
N ALA A 24 -1.01 6.68 4.73
CA ALA A 24 -0.27 5.55 5.29
C ALA A 24 -0.17 5.63 6.83
N LEU A 25 0.12 6.82 7.37
CA LEU A 25 0.17 7.03 8.82
C LEU A 25 -1.20 6.81 9.48
N ASP A 26 -2.28 7.28 8.87
CA ASP A 26 -3.64 7.02 9.35
C ASP A 26 -3.96 5.52 9.35
N PHE A 27 -3.57 4.80 8.29
CA PHE A 27 -3.71 3.35 8.22
C PHE A 27 -2.98 2.65 9.38
N PHE A 28 -1.70 2.97 9.63
CA PHE A 28 -0.96 2.35 10.73
C PHE A 28 -1.48 2.74 12.12
N ARG A 29 -2.02 3.95 12.30
CA ARG A 29 -2.71 4.33 13.55
C ARG A 29 -3.96 3.47 13.78
N LYS A 30 -4.77 3.24 12.75
CA LYS A 30 -5.95 2.36 12.82
C LYS A 30 -5.55 0.90 13.06
N MET A 31 -4.52 0.41 12.35
CA MET A 31 -3.98 -0.93 12.55
C MET A 31 -3.51 -1.14 13.99
N LYS A 32 -2.74 -0.19 14.54
CA LYS A 32 -2.27 -0.22 15.92
C LYS A 32 -3.42 -0.17 16.94
N LYS A 33 -4.48 0.60 16.66
CA LYS A 33 -5.65 0.69 17.55
C LYS A 33 -6.46 -0.61 17.57
N ASN A 34 -6.59 -1.29 16.43
CA ASN A 34 -7.56 -2.37 16.27
C ASN A 34 -6.95 -3.78 16.27
N CYS A 35 -5.76 -3.97 15.70
CA CYS A 35 -5.16 -5.28 15.39
C CYS A 35 -3.64 -5.33 15.71
N ALA A 36 -3.17 -4.59 16.71
CA ALA A 36 -1.73 -4.49 17.01
C ALA A 36 -1.09 -5.84 17.35
N SER A 37 -1.76 -6.68 18.13
CA SER A 37 -1.25 -8.00 18.54
C SER A 37 -1.04 -8.93 17.35
N GLU A 38 -2.07 -9.06 16.51
CA GLU A 38 -2.11 -9.90 15.33
C GLU A 38 -1.08 -9.42 14.30
N PHE A 39 -0.97 -8.10 14.13
CA PHE A 39 0.02 -7.49 13.26
C PHE A 39 1.45 -7.77 13.74
N ALA A 40 1.72 -7.59 15.05
CA ALA A 40 3.04 -7.86 15.61
C ALA A 40 3.44 -9.34 15.50
N GLN A 41 2.49 -10.26 15.70
CA GLN A 41 2.73 -11.70 15.51
C GLN A 41 3.06 -12.04 14.05
N TYR A 42 2.32 -11.47 13.09
CA TYR A 42 2.59 -11.69 11.67
C TYR A 42 3.95 -11.10 11.26
N ALA A 43 4.24 -9.86 11.66
CA ALA A 43 5.50 -9.20 11.36
C ALA A 43 6.71 -9.95 11.97
N ASN A 44 6.59 -10.41 13.22
CA ASN A 44 7.63 -11.21 13.87
C ASN A 44 7.87 -12.54 13.12
N CYS A 45 6.78 -13.21 12.72
CA CYS A 45 6.91 -14.42 11.91
C CYS A 45 7.70 -14.16 10.62
N LEU A 46 7.40 -13.09 9.89
CA LEU A 46 8.12 -12.76 8.66
C LEU A 46 9.61 -12.49 8.92
N ASP A 47 9.91 -11.72 9.96
CA ASP A 47 11.28 -11.37 10.35
C ASP A 47 12.11 -12.58 10.79
N LYS A 48 11.48 -13.60 11.40
CA LYS A 48 12.19 -14.75 11.99
C LYS A 48 12.15 -16.04 11.17
N SER A 49 11.20 -16.20 10.26
CA SER A 49 10.99 -17.50 9.59
C SER A 49 11.97 -17.75 8.43
N SER A 50 12.55 -16.70 7.85
CA SER A 50 13.42 -16.82 6.67
C SER A 50 14.27 -15.57 6.46
N GLY A 51 15.47 -15.71 5.91
CA GLY A 51 16.35 -14.58 5.60
C GLY A 51 15.86 -13.66 4.47
N ASP A 52 14.91 -14.11 3.66
CA ASP A 52 14.32 -13.40 2.52
C ASP A 52 12.89 -12.86 2.79
N LEU A 53 12.43 -12.92 4.04
CA LEU A 53 11.08 -12.48 4.47
C LEU A 53 9.93 -13.18 3.71
N ASN A 54 10.09 -14.47 3.38
CA ASN A 54 9.15 -15.22 2.58
C ASN A 54 7.81 -15.46 3.29
N PHE A 55 6.71 -15.14 2.60
CA PHE A 55 5.36 -15.28 3.13
C PHE A 55 4.89 -16.71 3.36
N GLN A 56 5.51 -17.72 2.70
CA GLN A 56 5.03 -19.10 2.73
C GLN A 56 4.97 -19.69 4.14
N TYR A 57 5.89 -19.29 5.02
CA TYR A 57 6.00 -19.80 6.40
C TYR A 57 4.99 -19.16 7.36
N CYS A 58 4.40 -18.02 6.98
CA CYS A 58 3.58 -17.19 7.87
C CYS A 58 2.10 -17.11 7.47
N ARG A 59 1.61 -18.06 6.67
CA ARG A 59 0.19 -18.06 6.21
C ARG A 59 -0.82 -18.20 7.36
N LYS A 60 -0.45 -18.88 8.45
CA LYS A 60 -1.31 -19.02 9.64
C LYS A 60 -1.50 -17.68 10.36
N THR A 61 -0.40 -16.98 10.65
CA THR A 61 -0.43 -15.65 11.30
C THR A 61 -1.03 -14.60 10.36
N GLN A 62 -0.81 -14.72 9.05
CA GLN A 62 -1.48 -13.89 8.05
C GLN A 62 -3.01 -14.03 8.12
N GLY A 63 -3.55 -15.26 8.16
CA GLY A 63 -5.00 -15.47 8.23
C GLY A 63 -5.65 -14.87 9.48
N VAL A 64 -4.94 -14.89 10.62
CA VAL A 64 -5.38 -14.25 11.86
C VAL A 64 -5.44 -12.73 11.71
N LEU A 65 -4.40 -12.13 11.11
CA LEU A 65 -4.36 -10.70 10.85
C LEU A 65 -5.44 -10.28 9.86
N ASP A 66 -5.54 -10.97 8.72
CA ASP A 66 -6.50 -10.69 7.65
C ASP A 66 -7.94 -10.72 8.20
N LYS A 67 -8.26 -11.67 9.08
CA LYS A 67 -9.55 -11.72 9.78
C LYS A 67 -9.80 -10.49 10.65
N CYS A 68 -8.84 -10.10 11.50
CA CYS A 68 -9.00 -8.91 12.35
C CYS A 68 -9.21 -7.63 11.54
N VAL A 69 -8.47 -7.48 10.44
CA VAL A 69 -8.54 -6.32 9.55
C VAL A 69 -9.89 -6.28 8.82
N LEU A 70 -10.40 -7.43 8.37
CA LEU A 70 -11.74 -7.52 7.80
C LEU A 70 -12.81 -7.14 8.83
N ASP A 71 -12.79 -7.76 10.01
CA ASP A 71 -13.83 -7.59 11.03
C ASP A 71 -13.86 -6.17 11.63
N LYS A 72 -12.70 -5.54 11.87
CA LYS A 72 -12.61 -4.25 12.59
C LYS A 72 -12.38 -3.03 11.70
N MET A 73 -11.79 -3.23 10.51
CA MET A 73 -11.47 -2.13 9.59
C MET A 73 -12.26 -2.23 8.28
N ASN A 74 -12.97 -3.33 8.04
CA ASN A 74 -13.72 -3.59 6.81
C ASN A 74 -12.84 -3.47 5.55
N ILE A 75 -11.59 -3.93 5.67
CA ILE A 75 -10.63 -3.97 4.57
C ILE A 75 -10.38 -5.42 4.23
N GLU A 76 -10.81 -5.82 3.03
CA GLU A 76 -10.54 -7.15 2.51
C GLU A 76 -9.18 -7.20 1.83
N ARG A 77 -8.46 -8.31 1.99
CA ARG A 77 -7.21 -8.55 1.28
C ARG A 77 -7.50 -8.72 -0.22
N PRO A 78 -6.85 -7.94 -1.10
CA PRO A 78 -7.10 -8.04 -2.53
C PRO A 78 -6.73 -9.41 -3.13
N ASP A 79 -7.39 -9.73 -4.24
CA ASP A 79 -7.14 -10.92 -5.04
C ASP A 79 -5.75 -10.93 -5.69
N TYR A 80 -5.34 -12.13 -6.12
CA TYR A 80 -4.11 -12.30 -6.88
C TYR A 80 -4.18 -11.52 -8.20
N GLY A 81 -3.20 -10.64 -8.44
CA GLY A 81 -3.16 -9.79 -9.62
C GLY A 81 -3.83 -8.43 -9.47
N TYR A 82 -4.49 -8.13 -8.34
CA TYR A 82 -5.08 -6.81 -8.07
C TYR A 82 -4.10 -5.64 -8.31
N PHE A 83 -2.85 -5.81 -7.91
CA PHE A 83 -1.79 -4.80 -8.05
C PHE A 83 -1.14 -4.77 -9.43
N ALA A 84 -1.32 -5.80 -10.26
CA ALA A 84 -0.80 -5.85 -11.62
C ALA A 84 -1.73 -5.16 -12.63
N ARG A 85 -3.00 -4.93 -12.26
CA ARG A 85 -3.98 -4.23 -13.11
C ARG A 85 -3.65 -2.74 -13.21
N ALA A 86 -3.73 -2.19 -14.43
CA ALA A 86 -3.60 -0.76 -14.66
C ALA A 86 -4.68 0.01 -13.87
N LYS A 87 -4.25 0.99 -13.07
CA LYS A 87 -5.15 1.87 -12.31
C LYS A 87 -5.28 3.19 -13.07
N VAL A 88 -6.48 3.45 -13.57
CA VAL A 88 -6.81 4.72 -14.23
C VAL A 88 -7.21 5.73 -13.16
N HIS A 89 -6.51 6.85 -13.07
CA HIS A 89 -6.77 7.90 -12.09
C HIS A 89 -7.26 9.17 -12.79
N ALA A 90 -8.38 9.71 -12.32
CA ALA A 90 -8.82 11.05 -12.71
C ALA A 90 -8.03 12.09 -11.90
N THR A 91 -7.52 13.12 -12.57
CA THR A 91 -6.82 14.24 -11.91
C THR A 91 -7.21 15.56 -12.53
N ASP A 92 -7.34 16.61 -11.72
CA ASP A 92 -7.72 17.95 -12.18
C ASP A 92 -6.57 18.71 -12.86
N ARG A 93 -5.33 18.27 -12.63
CA ARG A 93 -4.13 18.88 -13.21
C ARG A 93 -4.06 18.66 -14.73
N PRO A 94 -3.55 19.63 -15.49
CA PRO A 94 -3.40 19.46 -16.93
C PRO A 94 -2.39 18.36 -17.26
N ALA A 95 -2.66 17.63 -18.33
CA ALA A 95 -1.71 16.65 -18.86
C ALA A 95 -0.41 17.35 -19.31
N PRO A 96 0.76 16.72 -19.14
CA PRO A 96 2.01 17.25 -19.68
C PRO A 96 1.90 17.47 -21.20
N PRO A 97 2.61 18.47 -21.75
CA PRO A 97 2.67 18.65 -23.19
C PRO A 97 3.20 17.36 -23.84
N LYS A 98 2.48 16.85 -24.84
CA LYS A 98 2.94 15.70 -25.62
C LYS A 98 4.23 16.11 -26.33
N GLN A 99 5.33 15.39 -26.12
CA GLN A 99 6.52 15.59 -26.94
C GLN A 99 6.16 15.24 -28.39
N GLU A 100 6.23 16.22 -29.29
CA GLU A 100 6.11 15.97 -30.73
C GLU A 100 7.24 15.00 -31.11
N LYS A 101 6.87 13.87 -31.71
CA LYS A 101 7.84 12.91 -32.24
C LYS A 101 8.56 13.61 -33.40
N ALA A 102 9.85 13.89 -33.21
CA ALA A 102 10.74 14.28 -34.31
C ALA A 102 10.92 13.12 -35.30
#